data_AF-X1NTX9-F1
#
_entry.id   AF-X1NTX9-F1
#
_cell.length_a   1.000
_cell.length_b   1.000
_cell.length_c   1.000
_cell.angle_alpha   90.00
_cell.angle_beta   90.00
_cell.angle_gamma   90.00
#
_symmetry.space_group_name_H-M   'P 1'
#
loop_
_entity.id
_entity.type
_entity.pdbx_description
1 polymer ?
#
loop_
_entity_poly.entity_id
_entity_poly.type
_entity_poly.pdbx_seq_one_letter_code
_entity_poly.pdbx_strand_id
1 'polypeptide(L)'
;MGVLLMATFHSSMQLSAVSNHSDKYVTKGDTLKVPSQFSTIAEAVEKSSDGDIIIIALGKYMEKNIILNKAITITSQWKLTGDESTINKTIIDSDGEKLFLIRTDGIEISGLKIINGDHTLEVAARVKIIHNHFSGNLDAISMEAGAGGYIAHNIMENDIDDGVDIDIGDDGNEMIGSDVIIEYNTIINSHDDGIEIRLFSRPDQNVKYIIRRNTIIGSGNAGVQLISYDLPTG
;
A
#
# COMPACT_ATOMS: atom_id res chain seq x y z
N MET A 1 4.02 -62.20 55.54
CA MET A 1 3.74 -61.73 54.17
C MET A 1 2.66 -60.66 54.28
N GLY A 2 2.80 -59.38 53.96
CA GLY A 2 3.90 -58.49 53.57
C GLY A 2 3.27 -57.09 53.63
N VAL A 3 3.88 -56.17 54.37
CA VAL A 3 3.36 -54.82 54.62
C VAL A 3 3.48 -53.98 53.34
N LEU A 4 2.36 -53.45 52.86
CA LEU A 4 2.30 -52.57 51.68
C LEU A 4 2.80 -51.17 52.07
N LEU A 5 4.01 -50.83 51.65
CA LEU A 5 4.60 -49.51 51.84
C LEU A 5 4.04 -48.55 50.78
N MET A 6 3.31 -47.52 51.22
CA MET A 6 2.98 -46.34 50.43
C MET A 6 4.27 -45.57 50.09
N ALA A 7 4.47 -45.25 48.82
CA ALA A 7 5.39 -44.20 48.39
C ALA A 7 4.65 -43.28 47.40
N THR A 8 4.11 -42.18 47.92
CA THR A 8 3.61 -41.06 47.11
C THR A 8 4.82 -40.18 46.73
N PHE A 9 5.24 -40.23 45.46
CA PHE A 9 6.18 -39.25 44.93
C PHE A 9 5.45 -37.92 44.68
N HIS A 10 5.71 -36.92 45.52
CA HIS A 10 5.40 -35.53 45.24
C HIS A 10 6.55 -34.92 44.44
N SER A 11 6.41 -34.84 43.12
CA SER A 11 7.29 -34.00 42.29
C SER A 11 6.76 -32.57 42.34
N SER A 12 7.33 -31.74 43.20
CA SER A 12 7.18 -30.29 43.13
C SER A 12 7.94 -29.78 41.90
N MET A 13 7.24 -29.62 40.79
CA MET A 13 7.80 -28.96 39.61
C MET A 13 7.85 -27.46 39.91
N GLN A 14 9.05 -26.98 40.24
CA GLN A 14 9.34 -25.57 40.44
C GLN A 14 9.28 -24.91 39.05
N LEU A 15 8.21 -24.14 38.79
CA LEU A 15 8.06 -23.38 37.55
C LEU A 15 9.08 -22.24 37.56
N SER A 16 10.26 -22.46 36.99
CA SER A 16 11.19 -21.38 36.70
C SER A 16 10.59 -20.53 35.58
N ALA A 17 10.30 -19.27 35.89
CA ALA A 17 9.83 -18.28 34.93
C ALA A 17 10.83 -18.19 33.78
N VAL A 18 10.43 -18.67 32.59
CA VAL A 18 11.13 -18.38 31.34
C VAL A 18 10.65 -17.00 30.89
N SER A 19 11.65 -16.15 30.64
CA SER A 19 11.63 -14.74 30.30
C SER A 19 10.58 -14.32 29.28
N ASN A 20 9.96 -13.16 29.56
CA ASN A 20 9.15 -12.31 28.70
C ASN A 20 9.56 -12.40 27.22
N HIS A 21 8.85 -13.24 26.45
CA HIS A 21 8.61 -12.91 25.06
C HIS A 21 7.44 -11.93 25.08
N SER A 22 7.71 -10.67 24.78
CA SER A 22 6.65 -9.73 24.43
C SER A 22 6.06 -10.22 23.11
N ASP A 23 5.15 -11.18 23.19
CA ASP A 23 4.11 -11.34 22.20
C ASP A 23 3.49 -9.95 22.09
N LYS A 24 3.86 -9.22 21.03
CA LYS A 24 3.18 -7.98 20.68
C LYS A 24 1.72 -8.38 20.58
N TYR A 25 0.91 -7.93 21.54
CA TYR A 25 -0.53 -7.95 21.39
C TYR A 25 -0.79 -7.31 20.02
N VAL A 26 -1.17 -8.12 19.04
CA VAL A 26 -1.75 -7.59 17.81
C VAL A 26 -3.03 -6.94 18.31
N THR A 27 -2.97 -5.64 18.55
CA THR A 27 -4.15 -4.84 18.84
C THR A 27 -5.07 -5.07 17.67
N LYS A 28 -6.19 -5.74 17.92
CA LYS A 28 -7.22 -5.91 16.91
C LYS A 28 -7.69 -4.51 16.53
N GLY A 29 -7.36 -4.05 15.33
CA GLY A 29 -7.78 -2.75 14.85
C GLY A 29 -9.30 -2.66 14.76
N ASP A 30 -9.80 -1.46 14.98
CA ASP A 30 -11.20 -1.14 14.85
C ASP A 30 -11.61 -0.95 13.38
N THR A 31 -12.91 -1.07 13.13
CA THR A 31 -13.48 -0.76 11.83
C THR A 31 -14.16 0.60 11.89
N LEU A 32 -13.63 1.55 11.12
CA LEU A 32 -14.11 2.92 10.98
C LEU A 32 -14.88 3.03 9.66
N LYS A 33 -16.10 3.57 9.68
CA LYS A 33 -16.99 3.58 8.50
C LYS A 33 -17.24 4.98 7.98
N VAL A 34 -17.04 5.16 6.68
CA VAL A 34 -17.36 6.40 5.94
C VAL A 34 -18.55 6.11 5.02
N PRO A 35 -19.64 6.90 5.04
CA PRO A 35 -19.85 8.11 5.83
C PRO A 35 -20.56 7.89 7.18
N SER A 36 -20.92 6.64 7.52
CA SER A 36 -21.87 6.39 8.62
C SER A 36 -21.36 6.73 10.03
N GLN A 37 -20.04 6.76 10.22
CA GLN A 37 -19.40 7.16 11.48
C GLN A 37 -18.60 8.45 11.33
N PHE A 38 -17.88 8.61 10.22
CA PHE A 38 -17.13 9.81 9.90
C PHE A 38 -17.60 10.35 8.57
N SER A 39 -17.73 11.67 8.46
CA SER A 39 -18.29 12.32 7.27
C SER A 39 -17.35 12.27 6.07
N THR A 40 -16.03 12.21 6.31
CA THR A 40 -14.97 12.20 5.31
C THR A 40 -13.96 11.08 5.59
N ILE A 41 -13.19 10.71 4.57
CA ILE A 41 -12.05 9.78 4.68
C ILE A 41 -10.96 10.43 5.54
N ALA A 42 -10.68 11.72 5.32
CA ALA A 42 -9.71 12.47 6.12
C ALA A 42 -10.02 12.43 7.63
N GLU A 43 -11.29 12.59 8.02
CA GLU A 43 -11.72 12.51 9.42
C GLU A 43 -11.52 11.11 9.99
N ALA A 44 -11.85 10.05 9.23
CA ALA A 44 -11.61 8.68 9.66
C ALA A 44 -10.11 8.38 9.83
N VAL A 45 -9.25 8.88 8.93
CA VAL A 45 -7.78 8.76 9.04
C VAL A 45 -7.27 9.49 10.28
N GLU A 46 -7.75 10.70 10.55
CA GLU A 46 -7.37 11.48 11.72
C GLU A 46 -7.68 10.70 13.02
N LYS A 47 -8.85 10.06 13.10
CA LYS A 47 -9.30 9.31 14.28
C LYS A 47 -8.78 7.88 14.39
N SER A 48 -8.21 7.32 13.32
CA SER A 48 -7.67 5.96 13.31
C SER A 48 -6.44 5.79 14.21
N SER A 49 -6.14 4.53 14.54
CA SER A 49 -4.91 4.04 15.16
C SER A 49 -4.29 2.93 14.30
N ASP A 50 -3.03 2.60 14.58
CA ASP A 50 -2.36 1.48 13.89
C ASP A 50 -3.17 0.18 14.00
N GLY A 51 -3.34 -0.48 12.86
CA GLY A 51 -4.12 -1.71 12.70
C GLY A 51 -5.57 -1.48 12.27
N ASP A 52 -6.10 -0.26 12.34
CA ASP A 52 -7.49 0.03 11.99
C ASP A 52 -7.79 -0.17 10.49
N ILE A 53 -9.07 -0.42 10.21
CA ILE A 53 -9.61 -0.57 8.85
C ILE A 53 -10.67 0.51 8.63
N ILE A 54 -10.43 1.38 7.66
CA ILE A 54 -11.40 2.35 7.16
C ILE A 54 -12.16 1.71 6.00
N ILE A 55 -13.47 1.51 6.19
CA ILE A 55 -14.38 0.97 5.17
C ILE A 55 -15.26 2.08 4.61
N ILE A 56 -15.11 2.33 3.32
CA ILE A 56 -15.82 3.38 2.58
C ILE A 56 -17.02 2.74 1.87
N ALA A 57 -18.21 3.26 2.17
CA ALA A 57 -19.45 2.86 1.51
C ALA A 57 -19.49 3.35 0.06
N LEU A 58 -20.38 2.77 -0.75
CA LEU A 58 -20.62 3.22 -2.12
C LEU A 58 -20.96 4.72 -2.15
N GLY A 59 -20.41 5.45 -3.11
CA GLY A 59 -20.56 6.89 -3.22
C GLY A 59 -19.41 7.53 -3.99
N LYS A 60 -19.55 8.83 -4.24
CA LYS A 60 -18.47 9.68 -4.74
C LYS A 60 -18.00 10.60 -3.62
N TYR A 61 -16.72 10.60 -3.32
CA TYR A 61 -16.09 11.37 -2.26
C TYR A 61 -15.06 12.32 -2.88
N MET A 62 -15.12 13.59 -2.49
CA MET A 62 -14.12 14.58 -2.87
C MET A 62 -13.11 14.67 -1.73
N GLU A 63 -11.87 14.25 -1.96
CA GLU A 63 -10.82 14.14 -0.95
C GLU A 63 -9.47 14.48 -1.55
N LYS A 64 -8.59 15.10 -0.78
CA LYS A 64 -7.24 15.45 -1.24
C LYS A 64 -6.29 15.67 -0.09
N ASN A 65 -5.00 15.51 -0.37
CA ASN A 65 -3.90 15.84 0.52
C ASN A 65 -3.99 15.16 1.90
N ILE A 66 -4.42 13.90 1.94
CA ILE A 66 -4.56 13.12 3.18
C ILE A 66 -3.21 12.45 3.49
N ILE A 67 -2.61 12.84 4.62
CA ILE A 67 -1.36 12.24 5.10
C ILE A 67 -1.65 10.92 5.80
N LEU A 68 -1.04 9.83 5.33
CA LEU A 68 -1.14 8.51 5.93
C LEU A 68 0.15 8.17 6.67
N ASN A 69 0.13 8.34 7.98
CA ASN A 69 1.25 8.12 8.89
C ASN A 69 0.98 7.07 9.98
N LYS A 70 -0.09 6.29 9.81
CA LYS A 70 -0.49 5.16 10.68
C LYS A 70 -0.64 3.91 9.81
N ALA A 71 -0.29 2.75 10.34
CA ALA A 71 -0.36 1.47 9.63
C ALA A 71 -1.82 0.99 9.56
N ILE A 72 -2.59 1.53 8.62
CA ILE A 72 -4.04 1.30 8.48
C ILE A 72 -4.40 0.70 7.12
N THR A 73 -5.58 0.10 7.02
CA THR A 73 -6.18 -0.29 5.73
C THR A 73 -7.25 0.72 5.34
N ILE A 74 -7.20 1.25 4.12
CA ILE A 74 -8.26 2.07 3.53
C ILE A 74 -8.87 1.28 2.37
N THR A 75 -10.15 0.95 2.48
CA THR A 75 -10.82 0.07 1.52
C THR A 75 -12.30 0.34 1.35
N SER A 76 -12.91 -0.22 0.30
CA SER A 76 -14.36 -0.22 0.12
C SER A 76 -15.03 -1.45 0.75
N GLN A 77 -16.32 -1.61 0.52
CA GLN A 77 -17.07 -2.79 0.92
C GLN A 77 -16.60 -4.09 0.21
N TRP A 78 -15.81 -4.01 -0.86
CA TRP A 78 -15.25 -5.20 -1.53
C TRP A 78 -14.51 -6.11 -0.53
N LYS A 79 -13.75 -5.53 0.40
CA LYS A 79 -12.96 -6.27 1.41
C LYS A 79 -13.83 -7.19 2.26
N LEU A 80 -15.12 -6.84 2.42
CA LEU A 80 -16.09 -7.61 3.19
C LEU A 80 -16.82 -8.66 2.36
N THR A 81 -17.08 -8.37 1.09
CA THR A 81 -18.03 -9.14 0.27
C THR A 81 -17.38 -9.96 -0.83
N GLY A 82 -16.18 -9.59 -1.27
CA GLY A 82 -15.58 -10.13 -2.48
C GLY A 82 -16.13 -9.53 -3.78
N ASP A 83 -17.12 -8.63 -3.71
CA ASP A 83 -17.78 -8.08 -4.90
C ASP A 83 -16.99 -6.90 -5.49
N GLU A 84 -16.26 -7.18 -6.57
CA GLU A 84 -15.49 -6.20 -7.33
C GLU A 84 -16.39 -5.09 -7.93
N SER A 85 -17.70 -5.32 -8.10
CA SER A 85 -18.62 -4.29 -8.61
C SER A 85 -18.73 -3.08 -7.68
N THR A 86 -18.33 -3.23 -6.40
CA THR A 86 -18.30 -2.15 -5.41
C THR A 86 -17.14 -1.18 -5.65
N ILE A 87 -16.03 -1.62 -6.24
CA ILE A 87 -14.84 -0.79 -6.51
C ILE A 87 -15.23 0.41 -7.37
N ASN A 88 -15.87 0.14 -8.52
CA ASN A 88 -16.32 1.17 -9.46
C ASN A 88 -17.45 2.07 -8.93
N LYS A 89 -18.04 1.73 -7.78
CA LYS A 89 -19.11 2.47 -7.12
C LYS A 89 -18.62 3.21 -5.86
N THR A 90 -17.39 2.99 -5.43
CA THR A 90 -16.72 3.72 -4.34
C THR A 90 -15.63 4.58 -4.97
N ILE A 91 -16.02 5.77 -5.42
CA ILE A 91 -15.21 6.69 -6.20
C ILE A 91 -14.61 7.75 -5.29
N ILE A 92 -13.30 7.90 -5.30
CA ILE A 92 -12.60 9.03 -4.70
C ILE A 92 -12.08 9.89 -5.85
N ASP A 93 -12.45 11.17 -5.83
CA ASP A 93 -12.05 12.15 -6.83
C ASP A 93 -11.19 13.20 -6.12
N SER A 94 -9.95 13.34 -6.56
CA SER A 94 -8.98 14.23 -5.94
C SER A 94 -8.84 15.59 -6.62
N ASP A 95 -9.71 15.90 -7.59
CA ASP A 95 -9.90 17.27 -8.10
C ASP A 95 -8.60 17.94 -8.57
N GLY A 96 -7.76 17.19 -9.30
CA GLY A 96 -6.47 17.62 -9.83
C GLY A 96 -5.35 17.70 -8.80
N GLU A 97 -5.51 17.08 -7.64
CA GLU A 97 -4.56 17.13 -6.53
C GLU A 97 -4.09 15.74 -6.12
N LYS A 98 -3.05 15.68 -5.28
CA LYS A 98 -2.61 14.45 -4.59
C LYS A 98 -3.72 13.95 -3.68
N LEU A 99 -3.93 12.63 -3.62
CA LEU A 99 -4.92 12.04 -2.70
C LEU A 99 -4.27 11.59 -1.40
N PHE A 100 -3.44 10.55 -1.46
CA PHE A 100 -2.83 9.93 -0.29
C PHE A 100 -1.31 10.14 -0.29
N LEU A 101 -0.82 10.83 0.74
CA LEU A 101 0.59 11.03 1.01
C LEU A 101 1.03 9.96 2.02
N ILE A 102 1.58 8.86 1.51
CA ILE A 102 1.90 7.66 2.30
C ILE A 102 3.31 7.79 2.89
N ARG A 103 3.41 7.78 4.22
CA ARG A 103 4.64 8.09 4.97
C ARG A 103 5.05 7.04 6.01
N THR A 104 4.28 5.97 6.15
CA THR A 104 4.61 4.87 7.07
C THR A 104 4.39 3.52 6.42
N ASP A 105 5.12 2.53 6.91
CA ASP A 105 4.96 1.17 6.46
C ASP A 105 3.64 0.55 6.92
N GLY A 106 3.21 -0.48 6.21
CA GLY A 106 2.09 -1.33 6.63
C GLY A 106 0.72 -0.76 6.29
N ILE A 107 0.66 0.28 5.45
CA ILE A 107 -0.57 0.77 4.86
C ILE A 107 -1.04 -0.19 3.75
N GLU A 108 -2.35 -0.44 3.70
CA GLU A 108 -3.01 -1.08 2.55
C GLU A 108 -4.04 -0.12 1.95
N ILE A 109 -3.95 0.13 0.63
CA ILE A 109 -4.96 0.82 -0.16
C ILE A 109 -5.60 -0.20 -1.09
N SER A 110 -6.90 -0.47 -0.92
CA SER A 110 -7.53 -1.52 -1.72
C SER A 110 -9.01 -1.34 -2.06
N GLY A 111 -9.42 -1.77 -3.25
CA GLY A 111 -10.84 -1.81 -3.61
C GLY A 111 -11.49 -0.48 -3.93
N LEU A 112 -10.73 0.53 -4.35
CA LEU A 112 -11.23 1.88 -4.58
C LEU A 112 -11.17 2.22 -6.06
N LYS A 113 -12.14 3.00 -6.55
CA LYS A 113 -11.97 3.75 -7.80
C LYS A 113 -11.41 5.13 -7.46
N ILE A 114 -10.27 5.50 -8.05
CA ILE A 114 -9.61 6.77 -7.78
C ILE A 114 -9.36 7.52 -9.08
N ILE A 115 -9.78 8.78 -9.15
CA ILE A 115 -9.83 9.55 -10.40
C ILE A 115 -9.33 10.98 -10.23
N ASN A 116 -8.91 11.56 -11.36
CA ASN A 116 -8.56 12.98 -11.51
C ASN A 116 -7.51 13.46 -10.49
N GLY A 117 -6.51 12.64 -10.15
CA GLY A 117 -5.43 13.04 -9.25
C GLY A 117 -4.19 13.55 -9.95
N ASP A 118 -3.43 14.39 -9.25
CA ASP A 118 -2.05 14.76 -9.58
C ASP A 118 -1.14 13.95 -8.66
N HIS A 119 -0.50 12.87 -9.16
CA HIS A 119 0.24 11.90 -8.34
C HIS A 119 -0.62 11.33 -7.20
N THR A 120 -1.67 10.61 -7.58
CA THR A 120 -2.79 10.23 -6.69
C THR A 120 -2.31 9.56 -5.40
N LEU A 121 -1.42 8.57 -5.54
CA LEU A 121 -0.72 7.95 -4.42
C LEU A 121 0.74 8.37 -4.46
N GLU A 122 1.14 9.29 -3.59
CA GLU A 122 2.54 9.66 -3.41
C GLU A 122 3.12 8.86 -2.25
N VAL A 123 3.95 7.87 -2.59
CA VAL A 123 4.41 6.85 -1.66
C VAL A 123 5.85 7.09 -1.26
N ALA A 124 6.15 7.14 0.04
CA ALA A 124 7.52 7.22 0.56
C ALA A 124 7.83 6.09 1.58
N ALA A 125 7.04 5.01 1.57
CA ALA A 125 7.14 3.90 2.52
C ALA A 125 6.71 2.57 1.88
N ARG A 126 6.81 1.45 2.61
CA ARG A 126 6.36 0.14 2.12
C ARG A 126 4.84 0.00 2.23
N VAL A 127 4.19 -0.08 1.08
CA VAL A 127 2.73 -0.09 0.95
C VAL A 127 2.24 -1.31 0.19
N LYS A 128 0.97 -1.65 0.42
CA LYS A 128 0.22 -2.61 -0.41
C LYS A 128 -0.90 -1.89 -1.15
N ILE A 129 -0.83 -1.84 -2.48
CA ILE A 129 -1.82 -1.19 -3.34
C ILE A 129 -2.45 -2.28 -4.21
N ILE A 130 -3.67 -2.70 -3.87
CA ILE A 130 -4.30 -3.86 -4.52
C ILE A 130 -5.77 -3.69 -4.88
N HIS A 131 -6.20 -4.28 -6.01
CA HIS A 131 -7.61 -4.27 -6.43
C HIS A 131 -8.22 -2.86 -6.50
N ASN A 132 -7.43 -1.86 -6.90
CA ASN A 132 -7.95 -0.52 -7.16
C ASN A 132 -8.18 -0.32 -8.66
N HIS A 133 -8.98 0.69 -8.97
CA HIS A 133 -9.20 1.17 -10.32
C HIS A 133 -8.84 2.66 -10.40
N PHE A 134 -7.69 2.97 -10.99
CA PHE A 134 -7.21 4.32 -11.26
C PHE A 134 -7.66 4.75 -12.66
N SER A 135 -8.13 6.00 -12.80
CA SER A 135 -8.41 6.53 -14.13
C SER A 135 -8.28 8.05 -14.23
N GLY A 136 -7.60 8.53 -15.27
CA GLY A 136 -7.52 9.95 -15.59
C GLY A 136 -6.69 10.76 -14.60
N ASN A 137 -5.69 10.13 -13.96
CA ASN A 137 -4.76 10.81 -13.06
C ASN A 137 -3.54 11.31 -13.84
N LEU A 138 -2.68 12.18 -13.30
CA LEU A 138 -1.36 12.43 -13.86
C LEU A 138 -0.55 11.13 -13.80
N ASP A 139 -0.09 10.79 -12.59
CA ASP A 139 0.24 9.42 -12.24
C ASP A 139 -0.84 8.79 -11.37
N ALA A 140 -1.12 7.51 -11.63
CA ALA A 140 -1.95 6.72 -10.72
C ALA A 140 -1.20 6.36 -9.42
N ILE A 141 0.08 5.99 -9.52
CA ILE A 141 0.94 5.64 -8.38
C ILE A 141 2.34 6.22 -8.62
N SER A 142 2.83 7.04 -7.70
CA SER A 142 4.19 7.58 -7.74
C SER A 142 4.96 7.09 -6.50
N MET A 143 6.04 6.36 -6.72
CA MET A 143 6.87 5.79 -5.67
C MET A 143 8.16 6.58 -5.48
N GLU A 144 8.27 7.30 -4.37
CA GLU A 144 9.33 8.24 -4.05
C GLU A 144 10.25 7.74 -2.92
N ALA A 145 11.41 8.38 -2.75
CA ALA A 145 12.24 8.24 -1.56
C ALA A 145 12.55 6.76 -1.20
N GLY A 146 12.21 6.34 0.03
CA GLY A 146 12.37 4.99 0.55
C GLY A 146 11.21 4.03 0.23
N ALA A 147 10.39 4.35 -0.78
CA ALA A 147 9.22 3.55 -1.12
C ALA A 147 9.54 2.11 -1.49
N GLY A 148 8.52 1.26 -1.38
CA GLY A 148 8.54 -0.11 -1.85
C GLY A 148 7.23 -0.83 -1.60
N GLY A 149 7.24 -2.15 -1.74
CA GLY A 149 6.11 -3.01 -1.39
C GLY A 149 5.46 -3.67 -2.60
N TYR A 150 4.13 -3.69 -2.62
CA TYR A 150 3.34 -4.58 -3.48
C TYR A 150 2.23 -3.83 -4.23
N ILE A 151 2.37 -3.71 -5.54
CA ILE A 151 1.38 -3.14 -6.45
C ILE A 151 0.80 -4.28 -7.28
N ALA A 152 -0.45 -4.68 -7.02
CA ALA A 152 -1.01 -5.81 -7.75
C ALA A 152 -2.53 -5.81 -7.95
N HIS A 153 -2.98 -6.45 -9.03
CA HIS A 153 -4.40 -6.57 -9.35
C HIS A 153 -5.12 -5.23 -9.50
N ASN A 154 -4.39 -4.16 -9.83
CA ASN A 154 -5.00 -2.86 -10.11
C ASN A 154 -5.34 -2.74 -11.60
N ILE A 155 -6.32 -1.90 -11.89
CA ILE A 155 -6.59 -1.40 -13.23
C ILE A 155 -6.18 0.08 -13.24
N MET A 156 -5.37 0.48 -14.20
CA MET A 156 -4.96 1.86 -14.44
C MET A 156 -5.35 2.20 -15.88
N GLU A 157 -6.23 3.19 -16.08
CA GLU A 157 -6.74 3.50 -17.41
C GLU A 157 -6.79 5.01 -17.73
N ASN A 158 -6.19 5.37 -18.87
CA ASN A 158 -6.18 6.73 -19.41
C ASN A 158 -5.56 7.75 -18.44
N ASP A 159 -4.55 7.34 -17.68
CA ASP A 159 -3.71 8.25 -16.91
C ASP A 159 -2.87 9.14 -17.88
N ILE A 160 -2.67 10.40 -17.51
CA ILE A 160 -2.17 11.50 -18.33
C ILE A 160 -0.64 11.44 -18.47
N ASP A 161 0.03 10.78 -17.54
CA ASP A 161 1.46 10.50 -17.57
C ASP A 161 1.65 8.98 -17.42
N ASP A 162 1.97 8.49 -16.23
CA ASP A 162 2.27 7.06 -16.01
C ASP A 162 1.20 6.29 -15.24
N GLY A 163 1.09 4.99 -15.55
CA GLY A 163 0.33 4.07 -14.71
C GLY A 163 1.02 3.83 -13.35
N VAL A 164 2.34 3.68 -13.37
CA VAL A 164 3.18 3.57 -12.17
C VAL A 164 4.50 4.29 -12.47
N ASP A 165 4.78 5.37 -11.76
CA ASP A 165 6.09 6.03 -11.75
C ASP A 165 6.88 5.62 -10.49
N ILE A 166 8.18 5.38 -10.64
CA ILE A 166 9.07 4.92 -9.58
C ILE A 166 10.38 5.71 -9.60
N ASP A 167 10.50 6.60 -8.63
CA ASP A 167 11.61 7.53 -8.35
C ASP A 167 12.28 7.24 -7.01
N ILE A 168 12.57 5.96 -6.78
CA ILE A 168 13.08 5.50 -5.48
C ILE A 168 14.54 5.91 -5.29
N GLY A 169 14.76 6.87 -4.39
CA GLY A 169 16.08 7.31 -3.94
C GLY A 169 16.73 8.42 -4.79
N ASP A 170 15.96 9.07 -5.67
CA ASP A 170 16.42 10.22 -6.47
C ASP A 170 16.00 11.60 -5.90
N ASP A 171 15.00 11.63 -5.02
CA ASP A 171 14.36 12.87 -4.55
C ASP A 171 15.19 13.72 -3.57
N GLY A 172 16.49 13.45 -3.44
CA GLY A 172 17.38 14.13 -2.50
C GLY A 172 17.11 13.78 -1.03
N ASN A 173 16.15 12.91 -0.73
CA ASN A 173 15.97 12.35 0.59
C ASN A 173 16.95 11.19 0.77
N GLU A 174 17.73 11.22 1.85
CA GLU A 174 18.77 10.22 2.15
C GLU A 174 18.23 8.82 2.49
N MET A 175 17.01 8.49 2.07
CA MET A 175 16.35 7.23 2.37
C MET A 175 16.68 6.17 1.33
N ILE A 176 17.10 4.99 1.82
CA ILE A 176 17.34 3.83 0.96
C ILE A 176 16.00 3.25 0.51
N GLY A 177 15.87 3.05 -0.79
CA GLY A 177 14.74 2.37 -1.41
C GLY A 177 14.44 0.98 -0.87
N SER A 178 13.19 0.54 -1.01
CA SER A 178 12.76 -0.82 -0.67
C SER A 178 12.39 -1.61 -1.91
N ASP A 179 12.49 -2.94 -1.83
CA ASP A 179 12.05 -3.85 -2.91
C ASP A 179 10.62 -3.57 -3.37
N VAL A 180 10.40 -3.62 -4.68
CA VAL A 180 9.09 -3.41 -5.32
C VAL A 180 8.69 -4.65 -6.11
N ILE A 181 7.45 -5.09 -5.92
CA ILE A 181 6.82 -6.11 -6.75
C ILE A 181 5.59 -5.51 -7.42
N ILE A 182 5.57 -5.58 -8.76
CA ILE A 182 4.49 -5.10 -9.61
C ILE A 182 3.94 -6.30 -10.39
N GLU A 183 2.76 -6.79 -10.04
CA GLU A 183 2.19 -7.95 -10.72
C GLU A 183 0.69 -7.97 -10.92
N TYR A 184 0.23 -8.63 -11.98
CA TYR A 184 -1.20 -8.78 -12.29
C TYR A 184 -1.96 -7.46 -12.45
N ASN A 185 -1.27 -6.36 -12.73
CA ASN A 185 -1.93 -5.10 -13.04
C ASN A 185 -2.33 -5.07 -14.52
N THR A 186 -3.40 -4.34 -14.83
CA THR A 186 -3.82 -4.03 -16.20
C THR A 186 -3.71 -2.52 -16.39
N ILE A 187 -2.81 -2.10 -17.28
CA ILE A 187 -2.51 -0.69 -17.56
C ILE A 187 -2.91 -0.42 -19.01
N ILE A 188 -3.81 0.54 -19.21
CA ILE A 188 -4.48 0.78 -20.49
C ILE A 188 -4.38 2.27 -20.83
N ASN A 189 -3.83 2.56 -22.00
CA ASN A 189 -3.78 3.92 -22.56
C ASN A 189 -3.14 4.97 -21.62
N SER A 190 -2.09 4.63 -20.87
CA SER A 190 -1.26 5.67 -20.25
C SER A 190 -0.71 6.60 -21.33
N HIS A 191 -0.74 7.91 -21.10
CA HIS A 191 -0.36 8.87 -22.14
C HIS A 191 1.16 9.07 -22.25
N ASP A 192 1.94 8.68 -21.23
CA ASP A 192 3.38 8.44 -21.34
C ASP A 192 3.67 6.93 -21.23
N ASP A 193 4.23 6.43 -20.13
CA ASP A 193 4.59 5.03 -19.94
C ASP A 193 3.55 4.22 -19.18
N GLY A 194 3.54 2.91 -19.43
CA GLY A 194 2.78 1.99 -18.57
C GLY A 194 3.38 1.92 -17.16
N ILE A 195 4.69 1.69 -17.09
CA ILE A 195 5.48 1.66 -15.86
C ILE A 195 6.80 2.39 -16.17
N GLU A 196 7.04 3.52 -15.51
CA GLU A 196 8.34 4.17 -15.52
C GLU A 196 9.13 3.77 -14.25
N ILE A 197 10.43 3.58 -14.41
CA ILE A 197 11.34 3.33 -13.29
C ILE A 197 12.60 4.14 -13.53
N ARG A 198 12.77 5.20 -12.76
CA ARG A 198 14.08 5.77 -12.49
C ARG A 198 14.79 4.86 -11.50
N LEU A 199 15.98 4.42 -11.88
CA LEU A 199 16.84 3.60 -11.02
C LEU A 199 17.37 4.48 -9.87
N PHE A 200 18.50 4.15 -9.30
CA PHE A 200 19.06 4.91 -8.18
C PHE A 200 20.44 5.45 -8.53
N SER A 201 20.77 6.61 -7.98
CA SER A 201 22.06 7.30 -8.18
C SER A 201 23.09 6.98 -7.11
N ARG A 202 22.71 6.20 -6.09
CA ARG A 202 23.53 5.87 -4.91
C ARG A 202 24.16 4.48 -4.97
N PRO A 203 25.48 4.32 -4.72
CA PRO A 203 26.14 3.01 -4.77
C PRO A 203 25.81 2.02 -3.64
N ASP A 204 25.22 2.50 -2.53
CA ASP A 204 24.83 1.68 -1.38
C ASP A 204 23.38 1.15 -1.49
N GLN A 205 22.66 1.56 -2.53
CA GLN A 205 21.29 1.11 -2.80
C GLN A 205 21.30 -0.11 -3.72
N ASN A 206 20.46 -1.10 -3.40
CA ASN A 206 20.24 -2.27 -4.26
C ASN A 206 18.77 -2.67 -4.15
N VAL A 207 17.92 -1.98 -4.91
CA VAL A 207 16.48 -2.24 -4.93
C VAL A 207 16.19 -3.40 -5.88
N LYS A 208 15.49 -4.42 -5.39
CA LYS A 208 14.98 -5.49 -6.24
C LYS A 208 13.62 -5.13 -6.81
N TYR A 209 13.54 -5.08 -8.12
CA TYR A 209 12.29 -4.93 -8.87
C TYR A 209 11.82 -6.30 -9.40
N ILE A 210 10.61 -6.72 -9.04
CA ILE A 210 9.95 -7.90 -9.64
C ILE A 210 8.73 -7.42 -10.42
N ILE A 211 8.83 -7.41 -11.74
CA ILE A 211 7.74 -7.02 -12.64
C ILE A 211 7.29 -8.27 -13.39
N ARG A 212 6.07 -8.74 -13.14
CA ARG A 212 5.59 -9.98 -13.78
C ARG A 212 4.08 -9.99 -13.98
N ARG A 213 3.63 -10.62 -15.07
CA ARG A 213 2.20 -10.88 -15.34
C ARG A 213 1.33 -9.62 -15.36
N ASN A 214 1.92 -8.47 -15.67
CA ASN A 214 1.16 -7.26 -15.98
C ASN A 214 0.71 -7.29 -17.45
N THR A 215 -0.41 -6.67 -17.73
CA THR A 215 -0.91 -6.40 -19.08
C THR A 215 -0.81 -4.91 -19.30
N ILE A 216 -0.03 -4.47 -20.30
CA ILE A 216 0.17 -3.05 -20.61
C ILE A 216 -0.17 -2.87 -22.08
N ILE A 217 -1.14 -2.00 -22.38
CA ILE A 217 -1.70 -1.84 -23.72
C ILE A 217 -1.92 -0.36 -24.01
N GLY A 218 -1.39 0.11 -25.14
CA GLY A 218 -1.73 1.43 -25.67
C GLY A 218 -1.03 2.61 -25.00
N SER A 219 0.06 2.39 -24.26
CA SER A 219 0.89 3.48 -23.73
C SER A 219 1.39 4.41 -24.85
N GLY A 220 1.44 5.71 -24.58
CA GLY A 220 1.87 6.74 -25.53
C GLY A 220 3.37 6.70 -25.86
N ASN A 221 4.18 6.23 -24.92
CA ASN A 221 5.61 6.05 -25.03
C ASN A 221 5.99 4.56 -24.89
N ALA A 222 6.59 4.13 -23.78
CA ALA A 222 6.97 2.75 -23.52
C ALA A 222 5.91 1.99 -22.70
N GLY A 223 5.85 0.67 -22.90
CA GLY A 223 5.10 -0.17 -21.96
C GLY A 223 5.77 -0.19 -20.59
N VAL A 224 7.11 -0.34 -20.58
CA VAL A 224 7.95 -0.26 -19.38
C VAL A 224 9.23 0.51 -19.75
N GLN A 225 9.51 1.59 -19.05
CA GLN A 225 10.73 2.39 -19.20
C GLN A 225 11.67 2.15 -18.00
N LEU A 226 12.98 2.05 -18.28
CA LEU A 226 14.01 1.95 -17.26
C LEU A 226 15.05 3.05 -17.52
N ILE A 227 15.21 3.96 -16.57
CA ILE A 227 16.09 5.12 -16.68
C ILE A 227 17.24 4.98 -15.69
N SER A 228 18.48 5.06 -16.18
CA SER A 228 19.67 5.09 -15.34
C SER A 228 20.15 6.52 -15.12
N TYR A 229 20.81 6.78 -13.99
CA TYR A 229 21.62 7.98 -13.81
C TYR A 229 22.98 7.81 -14.49
N ASP A 230 23.54 8.91 -14.98
CA ASP A 230 24.92 8.99 -15.49
C ASP A 230 25.96 8.95 -14.35
N LEU A 231 25.75 8.08 -13.35
CA LEU A 231 26.57 7.90 -12.16
C LEU A 231 26.84 6.40 -11.96
N PRO A 232 28.11 5.99 -11.74
CA PRO A 232 28.42 4.61 -11.37
C PRO A 232 27.82 4.26 -10.00
N THR A 233 26.90 3.31 -9.96
CA THR A 233 26.18 2.89 -8.75
C THR A 233 26.63 1.53 -8.21
N GLY A 234 27.83 1.07 -8.59
CA GLY A 234 28.47 -0.15 -8.07
C GLY A 234 28.36 -1.35 -8.99
#